data_AF-A0A938KD62-F1
#
_entry.id   AF-A0A938KD62-F1
#
_cell.length_a   1.000
_cell.length_b   1.000
_cell.length_c   1.000
_cell.angle_alpha   90.00
_cell.angle_beta   90.00
_cell.angle_gamma   90.00
#
_symmetry.space_group_name_H-M   'P 1'
#
loop_
_entity.id
_entity.type
_entity.pdbx_description
1 polymer ?
#
loop_
_entity_poly.entity_id
_entity_poly.type
_entity_poly.pdbx_seq_one_letter_code
_entity_poly.pdbx_strand_id
1 'polypeptide(L)'
;MKPDRLEPNELLNKLMKAASWWRRFFQSNDAEDIHQIISELSPLDLATLDQRVRESWTAYRFYEVQSWQNLRPSDVARLAQSKFPTTLVGLASSHFSGYVREAAVAELASQRTGEELPFLLIRLNDWVSQVRDVAGRAVQARIEPAYAVHFLKNISLVLHLRACGRVERQFVDQICDLLKRVECRDVLRAGTTSKDKAVRKICFQLAAEAEPSTRAVIVRTAMTDPDAVARSWAARHLLPDVSSDELPGVIEPMLKDRFRPVRR
;
A
#
# COMPACT_ATOMS: atom_id res chain seq x y z
N MET A 1 -8.80 25.39 14.43
CA MET A 1 -8.88 24.84 13.06
C MET A 1 -8.52 23.37 13.11
N LYS A 2 -9.52 22.48 13.04
CA LYS A 2 -9.27 21.05 12.78
C LYS A 2 -8.74 20.96 11.33
N PRO A 3 -7.68 20.19 11.04
CA PRO A 3 -7.32 19.94 9.64
C PRO A 3 -8.48 19.16 9.01
N ASP A 4 -8.96 19.70 7.89
CA ASP A 4 -10.02 19.11 7.07
C ASP A 4 -9.60 17.68 6.71
N ARG A 5 -10.24 16.68 7.32
CA ARG A 5 -10.11 15.30 6.86
C ARG A 5 -10.93 15.23 5.59
N LEU A 6 -10.27 15.29 4.44
CA LEU A 6 -10.92 14.95 3.17
C LEU A 6 -11.56 13.57 3.33
N GLU A 7 -12.88 13.51 3.14
CA GLU A 7 -13.61 12.25 3.12
C GLU A 7 -12.96 11.31 2.10
N PRO A 8 -12.81 10.00 2.39
CA PRO A 8 -12.10 9.06 1.52
C PRO A 8 -12.52 9.16 0.05
N ASN A 9 -13.81 9.38 -0.21
CA ASN A 9 -14.37 9.54 -1.55
C ASN A 9 -13.91 10.81 -2.28
N GLU A 10 -13.59 11.90 -1.58
CA GLU A 10 -13.17 13.15 -2.23
C GLU A 10 -11.70 13.08 -2.69
N LEU A 11 -10.85 12.40 -1.93
CA LEU A 11 -9.46 12.12 -2.29
C LEU A 11 -9.40 11.19 -3.52
N LEU A 12 -10.20 10.12 -3.49
CA LEU A 12 -10.42 9.20 -4.62
C LEU A 12 -10.89 9.97 -5.88
N ASN A 13 -11.88 10.84 -5.74
CA ASN A 13 -12.38 11.67 -6.85
C ASN A 13 -11.34 12.61 -7.46
N LYS A 14 -10.44 13.19 -6.64
CA LYS A 14 -9.35 14.05 -7.13
C LYS A 14 -8.27 13.25 -7.85
N LEU A 15 -7.87 12.09 -7.33
CA LEU A 15 -6.91 11.18 -8.00
C LEU A 15 -7.45 10.69 -9.35
N MET A 16 -8.75 10.39 -9.42
CA MET A 16 -9.41 9.91 -10.64
C MET A 16 -9.47 10.93 -11.78
N LYS A 17 -9.62 12.23 -11.50
CA LYS A 17 -9.67 13.28 -12.54
C LYS A 17 -8.31 13.52 -13.20
N ALA A 18 -7.22 13.21 -12.50
CA ALA A 18 -5.85 13.42 -12.99
C ALA A 18 -5.24 12.17 -13.67
N ALA A 19 -5.76 10.97 -13.38
CA ALA A 19 -5.20 9.72 -13.88
C ALA A 19 -5.44 9.54 -15.39
N SER A 20 -4.38 9.28 -16.17
CA SER A 20 -4.47 8.85 -17.57
C SER A 20 -4.71 7.34 -17.71
N TRP A 21 -4.35 6.57 -16.67
CA TRP A 21 -4.36 5.11 -16.70
C TRP A 21 -5.77 4.51 -16.83
N TRP A 22 -6.82 5.14 -16.28
CA TRP A 22 -8.16 4.55 -16.30
C TRP A 22 -8.71 4.46 -17.73
N ARG A 23 -8.60 5.51 -18.55
CA ARG A 23 -9.07 5.44 -19.95
C ARG A 23 -8.35 4.32 -20.71
N ARG A 24 -7.03 4.21 -20.53
CA ARG A 24 -6.21 3.14 -21.13
C ARG A 24 -6.71 1.76 -20.69
N PHE A 25 -6.96 1.57 -19.39
CA PHE A 25 -7.43 0.30 -18.84
C PHE A 25 -8.77 -0.13 -19.45
N PHE A 26 -9.76 0.76 -19.44
CA PHE A 26 -11.11 0.46 -19.94
C PHE A 26 -11.21 0.35 -21.47
N GLN A 27 -10.19 0.79 -22.21
CA GLN A 27 -10.10 0.65 -23.68
C GLN A 27 -9.28 -0.57 -24.10
N SER A 28 -8.50 -1.15 -23.19
CA SER A 28 -7.67 -2.31 -23.49
C SER A 28 -8.52 -3.58 -23.57
N ASN A 29 -8.18 -4.45 -24.52
CA ASN A 29 -8.74 -5.80 -24.65
C ASN A 29 -7.63 -6.86 -24.68
N ASP A 30 -6.39 -6.48 -24.37
CA ASP A 30 -5.21 -7.33 -24.43
C ASP A 30 -4.61 -7.56 -23.04
N ALA A 31 -4.17 -8.79 -22.79
CA ALA A 31 -3.67 -9.19 -21.47
C ALA A 31 -2.32 -8.54 -21.15
N GLU A 32 -1.46 -8.31 -22.15
CA GLU A 32 -0.17 -7.63 -21.97
C GLU A 32 -0.40 -6.17 -21.58
N ASP A 33 -1.26 -5.46 -22.32
CA ASP A 33 -1.62 -4.08 -22.03
C ASP A 33 -2.24 -3.93 -20.62
N ILE A 34 -3.17 -4.82 -20.25
CA ILE A 34 -3.76 -4.85 -18.91
C ILE A 34 -2.68 -5.08 -17.85
N HIS A 35 -1.79 -6.04 -18.08
CA HIS A 35 -0.69 -6.34 -17.17
C HIS A 35 0.24 -5.14 -17.00
N GLN A 36 0.66 -4.51 -18.10
CA GLN A 36 1.52 -3.34 -18.06
C GLN A 36 0.87 -2.19 -17.27
N ILE A 37 -0.41 -1.91 -17.53
CA ILE A 37 -1.13 -0.84 -16.82
C ILE A 37 -1.17 -1.13 -15.32
N ILE A 38 -1.54 -2.35 -14.92
CA ILE A 38 -1.62 -2.73 -13.50
C ILE A 38 -0.25 -2.66 -12.82
N SER A 39 0.81 -3.11 -13.49
CA SER A 39 2.18 -3.08 -12.97
C SER A 39 2.72 -1.65 -12.78
N GLU A 40 2.16 -0.67 -13.48
CA GLU A 40 2.49 0.76 -13.32
C GLU A 40 1.69 1.46 -12.19
N LEU A 41 0.61 0.84 -11.68
CA LEU A 41 -0.24 1.46 -10.67
C LEU A 41 0.43 1.50 -9.30
N SER A 42 0.24 2.61 -8.58
CA SER A 42 0.50 2.63 -7.15
C SER A 42 -0.50 1.71 -6.41
N PRO A 43 -0.16 1.17 -5.23
CA PRO A 43 -1.09 0.36 -4.45
C PRO A 43 -2.43 1.05 -4.14
N LEU A 44 -2.44 2.38 -4.02
CA LEU A 44 -3.67 3.16 -3.81
C LEU A 44 -4.47 3.33 -5.12
N ASP A 45 -3.80 3.52 -6.26
CA ASP A 45 -4.47 3.52 -7.56
C ASP A 45 -5.08 2.16 -7.87
N LEU A 46 -4.43 1.07 -7.47
CA LEU A 46 -4.98 -0.28 -7.61
C LEU A 46 -6.24 -0.49 -6.77
N ALA A 47 -6.27 0.01 -5.52
CA ALA A 47 -7.49 0.00 -4.71
C ALA A 47 -8.62 0.85 -5.35
N THR A 48 -8.25 1.96 -5.99
CA THR A 48 -9.19 2.81 -6.75
C THR A 48 -9.74 2.09 -7.98
N LEU A 49 -8.87 1.39 -8.73
CA LEU A 49 -9.25 0.56 -9.86
C LEU A 49 -10.24 -0.52 -9.42
N ASP A 50 -9.96 -1.24 -8.34
CA ASP A 50 -10.87 -2.25 -7.80
C ASP A 50 -12.26 -1.69 -7.53
N GLN A 51 -12.37 -0.58 -6.79
CA GLN A 51 -13.66 0.03 -6.47
C GLN A 51 -14.44 0.34 -7.75
N ARG A 52 -13.77 0.92 -8.76
CA ARG A 52 -14.41 1.21 -10.05
C ARG A 52 -14.82 -0.02 -10.82
N VAL A 53 -13.96 -1.03 -10.92
CA VAL A 53 -14.26 -2.27 -11.63
C VAL A 53 -15.49 -2.94 -11.04
N ARG A 54 -15.68 -2.80 -9.73
CA ARG A 54 -16.82 -3.33 -9.00
C ARG A 54 -18.11 -2.53 -9.18
N GLU A 55 -18.01 -1.21 -9.25
CA GLU A 55 -19.16 -0.29 -9.47
C GLU A 55 -19.58 -0.20 -10.96
N SER A 56 -18.68 -0.53 -11.88
CA SER A 56 -18.94 -0.44 -13.32
C SER A 56 -19.63 -1.70 -13.85
N TRP A 57 -20.91 -1.55 -14.20
CA TRP A 57 -21.75 -2.62 -14.78
C TRP A 57 -21.47 -2.88 -16.28
N THR A 58 -20.68 -2.03 -16.94
CA THR A 58 -20.52 -2.04 -18.39
C THR A 58 -19.50 -3.07 -18.87
N ALA A 59 -19.92 -3.85 -19.85
CA ALA A 59 -19.31 -5.09 -20.33
C ALA A 59 -17.84 -4.95 -20.76
N TYR A 60 -16.93 -5.48 -19.95
CA TYR A 60 -15.56 -5.75 -20.36
C TYR A 60 -15.52 -7.04 -21.18
N ARG A 61 -14.79 -7.04 -22.30
CA ARG A 61 -14.27 -8.27 -22.89
C ARG A 61 -12.95 -8.57 -22.20
N PHE A 62 -12.96 -9.52 -21.27
CA PHE A 62 -11.72 -10.11 -20.79
C PHE A 62 -11.30 -11.17 -21.79
N TYR A 63 -10.04 -11.10 -22.21
CA TYR A 63 -9.26 -12.16 -22.88
C TYR A 63 -9.87 -13.56 -22.79
N GLU A 64 -10.06 -14.28 -23.92
CA GLU A 64 -10.46 -15.71 -24.16
C GLU A 64 -11.42 -16.44 -23.18
N VAL A 65 -11.87 -15.75 -22.14
CA VAL A 65 -12.82 -16.14 -21.13
C VAL A 65 -14.11 -15.40 -21.49
N GLN A 66 -15.23 -15.84 -20.92
CA GLN A 66 -16.53 -15.21 -21.20
C GLN A 66 -16.45 -13.69 -20.94
N SER A 67 -17.42 -12.92 -21.46
CA SER A 67 -17.53 -11.51 -21.07
C SER A 67 -17.41 -11.39 -19.54
N TRP A 68 -16.77 -10.35 -19.02
CA TRP A 68 -16.49 -10.19 -17.59
C TRP A 68 -17.69 -10.50 -16.70
N GLN A 69 -18.89 -10.09 -17.14
CA GLN A 69 -20.17 -10.37 -16.49
C GLN A 69 -20.51 -11.85 -16.27
N ASN A 70 -19.94 -12.73 -17.08
CA ASN A 70 -20.21 -14.16 -17.11
C ASN A 70 -19.05 -14.98 -16.53
N LEU A 71 -18.03 -14.34 -15.95
CA LEU A 71 -16.93 -15.04 -15.31
C LEU A 71 -17.45 -15.89 -14.16
N ARG A 72 -17.13 -17.19 -14.17
CA ARG A 72 -17.50 -18.15 -13.13
C ARG A 72 -16.32 -18.47 -12.22
N PRO A 73 -16.55 -18.95 -10.98
CA PRO A 73 -15.47 -19.38 -10.09
C PRO A 73 -14.50 -20.39 -10.74
N SER A 74 -15.04 -21.32 -11.54
CA SER A 74 -14.24 -22.31 -12.29
C SER A 74 -13.31 -21.70 -13.34
N ASP A 75 -13.59 -20.48 -13.79
CA ASP A 75 -12.80 -19.83 -14.84
C ASP A 75 -11.54 -19.18 -14.27
N VAL A 76 -11.47 -18.94 -12.96
CA VAL A 76 -10.31 -18.38 -12.29
C VAL A 76 -9.08 -19.29 -12.46
N ALA A 77 -9.27 -20.62 -12.41
CA ALA A 77 -8.20 -21.57 -12.65
C ALA A 77 -7.57 -21.42 -14.05
N ARG A 78 -8.36 -21.00 -15.06
CA ARG A 78 -7.83 -20.71 -16.40
C ARG A 78 -7.01 -19.42 -16.43
N LEU A 79 -7.43 -18.39 -15.69
CA LEU A 79 -6.65 -17.17 -15.52
C LEU A 79 -5.32 -17.44 -14.82
N ALA A 80 -5.30 -18.36 -13.84
CA ALA A 80 -4.10 -18.79 -13.14
C ALA A 80 -3.09 -19.54 -14.03
N GLN A 81 -3.51 -20.01 -15.21
CA GLN A 81 -2.64 -20.65 -16.22
C GLN A 81 -2.22 -19.69 -17.34
N SER A 82 -2.63 -18.43 -17.27
CA SER A 82 -2.28 -17.43 -18.29
C SER A 82 -0.81 -16.99 -18.22
N LYS A 83 -0.40 -16.17 -19.20
CA LYS A 83 0.91 -15.50 -19.19
C LYS A 83 1.11 -14.57 -17.98
N PHE A 84 0.02 -13.99 -17.45
CA PHE A 84 0.04 -13.01 -16.36
C PHE A 84 -0.88 -13.42 -15.21
N PRO A 85 -0.58 -14.55 -14.54
CA PRO A 85 -1.52 -15.20 -13.63
C PRO A 85 -1.87 -14.31 -12.43
N THR A 86 -0.88 -13.71 -11.75
CA THR A 86 -1.12 -12.82 -10.61
C THR A 86 -2.00 -11.64 -10.99
N THR A 87 -1.74 -11.02 -12.14
CA THR A 87 -2.49 -9.84 -12.59
C THR A 87 -3.91 -10.17 -12.97
N LEU A 88 -4.13 -11.23 -13.77
CA LEU A 88 -5.48 -11.57 -14.22
C LEU A 88 -6.34 -12.15 -13.09
N VAL A 89 -5.77 -12.98 -12.23
CA VAL A 89 -6.47 -13.47 -11.02
C VAL A 89 -6.69 -12.32 -10.03
N GLY A 90 -5.68 -11.47 -9.82
CA GLY A 90 -5.78 -10.25 -9.03
C GLY A 90 -6.93 -9.36 -9.48
N LEU A 91 -7.08 -9.19 -10.79
CA LEU A 91 -8.16 -8.45 -11.38
C LEU A 91 -9.51 -9.14 -11.19
N ALA A 92 -9.61 -10.47 -11.36
CA ALA A 92 -10.81 -11.25 -11.03
C ALA A 92 -11.23 -11.11 -9.54
N SER A 93 -10.30 -10.81 -8.64
CA SER A 93 -10.62 -10.48 -7.23
C SER A 93 -11.37 -9.15 -7.05
N SER A 94 -11.51 -8.35 -8.11
CA SER A 94 -12.31 -7.12 -8.17
C SER A 94 -13.71 -7.33 -8.78
N HIS A 95 -14.06 -8.58 -9.12
CA HIS A 95 -15.33 -8.92 -9.75
C HIS A 95 -16.54 -8.67 -8.82
N PHE A 96 -17.73 -8.38 -9.37
CA PHE A 96 -18.93 -8.09 -8.58
C PHE A 96 -19.48 -9.34 -7.84
N SER A 97 -19.34 -10.53 -8.43
CA SER A 97 -19.72 -11.80 -7.80
C SER A 97 -18.74 -12.19 -6.69
N GLY A 98 -19.25 -12.34 -5.46
CA GLY A 98 -18.47 -12.78 -4.29
C GLY A 98 -17.83 -14.15 -4.47
N TYR A 99 -18.48 -15.08 -5.19
CA TYR A 99 -17.94 -16.41 -5.46
C TYR A 99 -16.71 -16.38 -6.37
N VAL A 100 -16.72 -15.50 -7.38
CA VAL A 100 -15.56 -15.30 -8.28
C VAL A 100 -14.40 -14.70 -7.49
N ARG A 101 -14.69 -13.71 -6.64
CA ARG A 101 -13.68 -13.11 -5.77
C ARG A 101 -13.09 -14.12 -4.81
N GLU A 102 -13.91 -14.94 -4.18
CA GLU A 102 -13.45 -15.99 -3.26
C GLU A 102 -12.48 -16.95 -3.96
N ALA A 103 -12.84 -17.44 -5.15
CA ALA A 103 -11.97 -18.29 -5.96
C ALA A 103 -10.66 -17.57 -6.35
N ALA A 104 -10.74 -16.31 -6.76
CA ALA A 104 -9.56 -15.51 -7.07
C ALA A 104 -8.63 -15.31 -5.87
N VAL A 105 -9.19 -15.05 -4.69
CA VAL A 105 -8.41 -14.90 -3.45
C VAL A 105 -7.77 -16.21 -3.03
N ALA A 106 -8.46 -17.34 -3.21
CA ALA A 106 -7.89 -18.65 -2.95
C ALA A 106 -6.68 -18.93 -3.87
N GLU A 107 -6.80 -18.61 -5.16
CA GLU A 107 -5.69 -18.73 -6.12
C GLU A 107 -4.52 -17.81 -5.76
N LEU A 108 -4.79 -16.53 -5.46
CA LEU A 108 -3.75 -15.59 -5.01
C LEU A 108 -3.09 -16.05 -3.71
N ALA A 109 -3.85 -16.63 -2.78
CA ALA A 109 -3.31 -17.11 -1.51
C ALA A 109 -2.25 -18.20 -1.70
N SER A 110 -2.33 -18.98 -2.77
CA SER A 110 -1.35 -20.02 -3.13
C SER A 110 -0.04 -19.47 -3.71
N GLN A 111 -0.06 -18.25 -4.26
CA GLN A 111 1.11 -17.60 -4.86
C GLN A 111 1.99 -16.98 -3.78
N ARG A 112 3.32 -17.00 -3.92
CA ARG A 112 4.22 -16.37 -2.94
C ARG A 112 5.29 -15.48 -3.58
N THR A 113 4.95 -14.70 -4.59
CA THR A 113 5.89 -13.78 -5.27
C THR A 113 5.90 -12.39 -4.65
N GLY A 114 4.90 -12.07 -3.82
CA GLY A 114 4.65 -10.77 -3.24
C GLY A 114 3.97 -9.78 -4.18
N GLU A 115 3.74 -10.15 -5.45
CA GLU A 115 2.89 -9.41 -6.40
C GLU A 115 1.40 -9.58 -6.08
N GLU A 116 1.03 -10.70 -5.45
CA GLU A 116 -0.35 -10.99 -5.04
C GLU A 116 -0.80 -10.14 -3.84
N LEU A 117 0.17 -9.66 -3.05
CA LEU A 117 -0.06 -8.99 -1.78
C LEU A 117 -1.01 -7.78 -1.85
N PRO A 118 -0.88 -6.82 -2.79
CA PRO A 118 -1.82 -5.71 -2.90
C PRO A 118 -3.28 -6.17 -3.06
N PHE A 119 -3.52 -7.20 -3.88
CA PHE A 119 -4.87 -7.72 -4.10
C PHE A 119 -5.44 -8.35 -2.82
N LEU A 120 -4.63 -9.16 -2.12
CA LEU A 120 -5.01 -9.74 -0.82
C LEU A 120 -5.30 -8.65 0.23
N LEU A 121 -4.46 -7.60 0.30
CA LEU A 121 -4.66 -6.46 1.21
C LEU A 121 -5.99 -5.75 0.95
N ILE A 122 -6.34 -5.47 -0.32
CA ILE A 122 -7.63 -4.86 -0.66
C ILE A 122 -8.79 -5.75 -0.17
N ARG A 123 -8.65 -7.08 -0.25
CA ARG A 123 -9.68 -8.04 0.16
C ARG A 123 -9.88 -8.19 1.67
N LEU A 124 -8.98 -7.67 2.50
CA LEU A 124 -9.23 -7.53 3.94
C LEU A 124 -10.48 -6.67 4.23
N ASN A 125 -10.86 -5.80 3.30
CA ASN A 125 -12.05 -4.93 3.37
C ASN A 125 -13.25 -5.41 2.53
N ASP A 126 -13.25 -6.66 2.04
CA ASP A 126 -14.38 -7.18 1.27
C ASP A 126 -15.69 -7.14 2.08
N TRP A 127 -16.85 -6.99 1.46
CA TRP A 127 -18.12 -7.03 2.19
C TRP A 127 -18.56 -8.46 2.52
N VAL A 128 -18.11 -9.45 1.74
CA VAL A 128 -18.36 -10.87 1.98
C VAL A 128 -17.37 -11.38 3.02
N SER A 129 -17.86 -11.91 4.14
CA SER A 129 -17.02 -12.45 5.22
C SER A 129 -16.08 -13.55 4.74
N GLN A 130 -16.57 -14.49 3.93
CA GLN A 130 -15.79 -15.61 3.42
C GLN A 130 -14.56 -15.13 2.64
N VAL A 131 -14.72 -14.10 1.79
CA VAL A 131 -13.63 -13.49 1.03
C VAL A 131 -12.63 -12.82 1.97
N ARG A 132 -13.11 -12.08 2.99
CA ARG A 132 -12.24 -11.47 4.01
C ARG A 132 -11.45 -12.53 4.77
N ASP A 133 -12.07 -13.63 5.16
CA ASP A 133 -11.45 -14.67 5.97
C ASP A 133 -10.32 -15.37 5.20
N VAL A 134 -10.52 -15.67 3.91
CA VAL A 134 -9.46 -16.24 3.05
C VAL A 134 -8.31 -15.24 2.89
N ALA A 135 -8.61 -13.98 2.61
CA ALA A 135 -7.61 -12.93 2.48
C ALA A 135 -6.84 -12.71 3.79
N GLY A 136 -7.53 -12.68 4.92
CA GLY A 136 -6.97 -12.52 6.26
C GLY A 136 -5.97 -13.63 6.59
N ARG A 137 -6.34 -14.90 6.38
CA ARG A 137 -5.41 -16.03 6.55
C ARG A 137 -4.19 -15.92 5.63
N ALA A 138 -4.40 -15.53 4.37
CA ALA A 138 -3.31 -15.38 3.40
C ALA A 138 -2.34 -14.26 3.80
N VAL A 139 -2.85 -13.09 4.20
CA VAL A 139 -2.02 -11.98 4.68
C VAL A 139 -1.31 -12.36 5.97
N GLN A 140 -2.00 -13.00 6.93
CA GLN A 140 -1.39 -13.46 8.19
C GLN A 140 -0.20 -14.38 7.94
N ALA A 141 -0.33 -15.35 7.02
CA ALA A 141 0.73 -16.28 6.63
C ALA A 141 1.90 -15.62 5.88
N ARG A 142 1.82 -14.31 5.60
CA ARG A 142 2.88 -13.50 5.00
C ARG A 142 3.49 -12.53 5.99
N ILE A 143 2.98 -12.37 7.21
CA ILE A 143 3.56 -11.49 8.24
C ILE A 143 4.85 -12.11 8.81
N GLU A 144 5.88 -12.14 7.97
CA GLU A 144 7.21 -12.68 8.25
C GLU A 144 8.30 -11.82 7.58
N PRO A 145 9.55 -11.82 8.08
CA PRO A 145 10.60 -10.94 7.57
C PRO A 145 10.85 -11.05 6.07
N ALA A 146 10.71 -12.25 5.50
CA ALA A 146 10.87 -12.49 4.05
C ALA A 146 9.91 -11.65 3.19
N TYR A 147 8.76 -11.24 3.73
CA TYR A 147 7.74 -10.45 3.05
C TYR A 147 7.81 -8.95 3.36
N ALA A 148 8.73 -8.52 4.22
CA ALA A 148 8.81 -7.13 4.69
C ALA A 148 8.94 -6.13 3.53
N VAL A 149 9.73 -6.45 2.49
CA VAL A 149 9.89 -5.58 1.32
C VAL A 149 8.58 -5.40 0.57
N HIS A 150 7.73 -6.44 0.49
CA HIS A 150 6.44 -6.38 -0.19
C HIS A 150 5.42 -5.60 0.64
N PHE A 151 5.41 -5.76 1.96
CA PHE A 151 4.58 -4.90 2.83
C PHE A 151 5.01 -3.45 2.77
N LEU A 152 6.31 -3.17 2.74
CA LEU A 152 6.80 -1.81 2.65
C LEU A 152 6.38 -1.14 1.33
N LYS A 153 6.46 -1.86 0.20
CA LYS A 153 5.93 -1.39 -1.09
C LYS A 153 4.44 -1.04 -1.02
N ASN A 154 3.68 -1.72 -0.16
CA ASN A 154 2.23 -1.54 0.00
C ASN A 154 1.84 -0.72 1.24
N ILE A 155 2.80 -0.08 1.94
CA ILE A 155 2.53 0.51 3.26
C ILE A 155 1.47 1.61 3.23
N SER A 156 1.44 2.42 2.16
CA SER A 156 0.41 3.44 1.96
C SER A 156 -1.00 2.83 1.86
N LEU A 157 -1.14 1.67 1.21
CA LEU A 157 -2.39 0.92 1.15
C LEU A 157 -2.76 0.34 2.52
N VAL A 158 -1.81 -0.30 3.22
CA VAL A 158 -2.03 -0.83 4.58
C VAL A 158 -2.57 0.26 5.53
N LEU A 159 -1.96 1.44 5.52
CA LEU A 159 -2.42 2.56 6.35
C LEU A 159 -3.75 3.16 5.89
N HIS A 160 -4.04 3.14 4.59
CA HIS A 160 -5.33 3.57 4.05
C HIS A 160 -6.46 2.64 4.48
N LEU A 161 -6.24 1.32 4.45
CA LEU A 161 -7.24 0.32 4.86
C LEU A 161 -7.67 0.52 6.33
N ARG A 162 -6.76 0.97 7.21
CA ARG A 162 -7.08 1.37 8.59
C ARG A 162 -8.15 2.46 8.67
N ALA A 163 -8.13 3.42 7.75
CA ALA A 163 -9.06 4.55 7.74
C ALA A 163 -10.45 4.17 7.25
N CYS A 164 -10.57 3.14 6.41
CA CYS A 164 -11.83 2.66 5.85
C CYS A 164 -12.69 1.85 6.85
N GLY A 165 -12.14 1.48 8.01
CA GLY A 165 -12.90 1.01 9.18
C GLY A 165 -13.44 -0.42 9.16
N ARG A 166 -13.22 -1.20 8.10
CA ARG A 166 -13.66 -2.61 8.02
C ARG A 166 -12.54 -3.64 8.20
N VAL A 167 -11.27 -3.26 8.05
CA VAL A 167 -10.13 -4.13 8.38
C VAL A 167 -9.96 -4.14 9.89
N GLU A 168 -9.72 -5.34 10.45
CA GLU A 168 -9.31 -5.47 11.84
C GLU A 168 -8.00 -4.70 12.06
N ARG A 169 -8.03 -3.72 12.96
CA ARG A 169 -6.87 -2.86 13.27
C ARG A 169 -5.60 -3.67 13.56
N GLN A 170 -5.78 -4.84 14.14
CA GLN A 170 -4.74 -5.81 14.43
C GLN A 170 -3.85 -6.13 13.22
N PHE A 171 -4.39 -6.28 12.00
CA PHE A 171 -3.56 -6.57 10.82
C PHE A 171 -2.58 -5.42 10.52
N VAL A 172 -3.05 -4.18 10.62
CA VAL A 172 -2.23 -3.00 10.36
C VAL A 172 -1.13 -2.89 11.40
N ASP A 173 -1.49 -3.11 12.67
CA ASP A 173 -0.54 -3.05 13.78
C ASP A 173 0.51 -4.16 13.65
N GLN A 174 0.11 -5.41 13.33
CA GLN A 174 1.03 -6.53 13.11
C GLN A 174 1.99 -6.31 11.93
N ILE A 175 1.53 -5.69 10.84
CA ILE A 175 2.40 -5.36 9.70
C ILE A 175 3.41 -4.27 10.09
N CYS A 176 2.97 -3.23 10.81
CA CYS A 176 3.87 -2.20 11.33
C CYS A 176 4.88 -2.80 12.32
N ASP A 177 4.44 -3.70 13.20
CA ASP A 177 5.31 -4.39 14.16
C ASP A 177 6.32 -5.31 13.47
N LEU A 178 5.92 -6.01 12.39
CA LEU A 178 6.85 -6.75 11.54
C LEU A 178 7.95 -5.85 11.00
N LEU A 179 7.58 -4.71 10.40
CA LEU A 179 8.55 -3.80 9.79
C LEU A 179 9.55 -3.24 10.82
N LYS A 180 9.14 -3.10 12.09
CA LYS A 180 10.00 -2.64 13.19
C LYS A 180 10.96 -3.71 13.74
N ARG A 181 10.85 -4.98 13.32
CA ARG A 181 11.74 -6.04 13.82
C ARG A 181 13.18 -5.83 13.31
N VAL A 182 14.15 -6.37 14.05
CA VAL A 182 15.59 -6.23 13.76
C VAL A 182 15.94 -6.77 12.37
N GLU A 183 15.29 -7.84 11.95
CA GLU A 183 15.45 -8.50 10.64
C GLU A 183 15.01 -7.61 9.47
N CYS A 184 14.17 -6.60 9.74
CA CYS A 184 13.62 -5.69 8.74
C CYS A 184 14.31 -4.31 8.72
N ARG A 185 15.36 -4.10 9.53
CA ARG A 185 16.07 -2.81 9.62
C ARG A 185 16.58 -2.31 8.28
N ASP A 186 17.16 -3.20 7.47
CA ASP A 186 17.68 -2.83 6.15
C ASP A 186 16.55 -2.43 5.18
N VAL A 187 15.40 -3.10 5.27
CA VAL A 187 14.21 -2.77 4.48
C VAL A 187 13.67 -1.39 4.86
N LEU A 188 13.53 -1.10 6.16
CA LEU A 188 13.13 0.23 6.64
C LEU A 188 14.13 1.31 6.23
N ARG A 189 15.43 1.05 6.39
CA ARG A 189 16.49 1.99 5.99
C ARG A 189 16.43 2.32 4.50
N ALA A 190 16.30 1.31 3.64
CA ALA A 190 16.13 1.53 2.20
C ALA A 190 14.89 2.39 1.91
N GLY A 191 13.79 2.16 2.63
CA GLY A 191 12.55 2.92 2.52
C GLY A 191 12.68 4.42 2.81
N THR A 192 13.61 4.83 3.68
CA THR A 192 13.89 6.26 3.95
C THR A 192 14.47 7.01 2.75
N THR A 193 14.89 6.31 1.70
CA THR A 193 15.37 6.89 0.43
C THR A 193 14.40 6.72 -0.73
N SER A 194 13.17 6.26 -0.46
CA SER A 194 12.14 6.05 -1.50
C SER A 194 11.85 7.33 -2.30
N LYS A 195 11.52 7.17 -3.58
CA LYS A 195 11.04 8.29 -4.40
C LYS A 195 9.68 8.82 -3.90
N ASP A 196 8.88 7.97 -3.27
CA ASP A 196 7.61 8.35 -2.66
C ASP A 196 7.83 8.98 -1.29
N LYS A 197 7.48 10.27 -1.17
CA LYS A 197 7.58 11.04 0.08
C LYS A 197 6.74 10.45 1.23
N ALA A 198 5.59 9.84 0.93
CA ALA A 198 4.75 9.23 1.94
C ALA A 198 5.45 8.00 2.54
N VAL A 199 6.04 7.16 1.68
CA VAL A 199 6.84 6.00 2.10
C VAL A 199 8.04 6.45 2.95
N ARG A 200 8.82 7.46 2.50
CA ARG A 200 9.97 7.95 3.29
C ARG A 200 9.56 8.38 4.69
N LYS A 201 8.50 9.19 4.80
CA LYS A 201 7.98 9.66 6.10
C LYS A 201 7.58 8.49 7.01
N ILE A 202 6.86 7.50 6.48
CA ILE A 202 6.46 6.32 7.24
C ILE A 202 7.69 5.52 7.70
N CYS A 203 8.71 5.40 6.86
CA CYS A 203 9.94 4.70 7.23
C CYS A 203 10.70 5.41 8.35
N PHE A 204 10.82 6.74 8.31
CA PHE A 204 11.41 7.49 9.42
C PHE A 204 10.65 7.28 10.73
N GLN A 205 9.32 7.26 10.67
CA GLN A 205 8.47 6.98 11.83
C GLN A 205 8.71 5.57 12.37
N LEU A 206 8.57 4.54 11.54
CA LEU A 206 8.74 3.15 11.96
C LEU A 206 10.15 2.89 12.48
N ALA A 207 11.19 3.44 11.85
CA ALA A 207 12.57 3.30 12.33
C ALA A 207 12.76 3.92 13.73
N ALA A 208 12.17 5.09 13.99
CA ALA A 208 12.28 5.78 15.27
C ALA A 208 11.47 5.13 16.39
N GLU A 209 10.41 4.41 16.03
CA GLU A 209 9.62 3.57 16.93
C GLU A 209 10.32 2.22 17.21
N ALA A 210 11.02 1.66 16.22
CA ALA A 210 11.72 0.38 16.33
C ALA A 210 12.89 0.42 17.31
N GLU A 211 13.67 1.51 17.29
CA GLU A 211 14.88 1.64 18.11
C GLU A 211 15.03 3.09 18.61
N PRO A 212 14.47 3.43 19.80
CA PRO A 212 14.49 4.80 20.33
C PRO A 212 15.89 5.42 20.46
N SER A 213 16.93 4.63 20.71
CA SER A 213 18.32 5.09 20.76
C SER A 213 18.85 5.60 19.42
N THR A 214 18.20 5.27 18.30
CA THR A 214 18.59 5.76 16.96
C THR A 214 17.89 7.05 16.56
N ARG A 215 17.03 7.63 17.42
CA ARG A 215 16.23 8.82 17.10
C ARG A 215 17.09 10.01 16.65
N ALA A 216 18.22 10.28 17.30
CA ALA A 216 19.11 11.37 16.87
C ALA A 216 19.72 11.12 15.49
N VAL A 217 20.09 9.88 15.18
CA VAL A 217 20.55 9.48 13.83
C VAL A 217 19.43 9.70 12.82
N ILE A 218 18.22 9.25 13.13
CA ILE A 218 17.05 9.38 12.25
C ILE A 218 16.70 10.85 11.99
N VAL A 219 16.73 11.71 13.01
CA VAL A 219 16.49 13.15 12.82
C VAL A 219 17.58 13.74 11.91
N ARG A 220 18.86 13.43 12.13
CA ARG A 220 19.94 13.89 11.24
C ARG A 220 19.75 13.42 9.81
N THR A 221 19.38 12.17 9.59
CA THR A 221 19.07 11.64 8.26
C THR A 221 17.88 12.37 7.65
N ALA A 222 16.78 12.53 8.40
CA ALA A 222 15.60 13.24 7.94
C ALA A 222 15.90 14.70 7.58
N MET A 223 16.83 15.38 8.26
CA MET A 223 17.25 16.74 7.91
C MET A 223 17.87 16.87 6.51
N THR A 224 18.32 15.76 5.91
CA THR A 224 18.81 15.73 4.53
C THR A 224 17.70 15.45 3.49
N ASP A 225 16.47 15.15 3.93
CA ASP A 225 15.36 14.85 3.02
C ASP A 225 14.97 16.08 2.19
N PRO A 226 14.75 15.94 0.87
CA PRO A 226 14.30 17.05 0.04
C PRO A 226 12.93 17.61 0.47
N ASP A 227 12.07 16.81 1.08
CA ASP A 227 10.74 17.22 1.55
C ASP A 227 10.81 17.95 2.91
N ALA A 228 10.60 19.25 2.87
CA ALA A 228 10.58 20.10 4.07
C ALA A 228 9.51 19.70 5.10
N VAL A 229 8.42 19.05 4.66
CA VAL A 229 7.39 18.55 5.58
C VAL A 229 7.89 17.33 6.35
N ALA A 230 8.67 16.45 5.72
CA ALA A 230 9.31 15.31 6.39
C ALA A 230 10.32 15.80 7.43
N ARG A 231 11.13 16.82 7.09
CA ARG A 231 12.05 17.47 8.03
C ARG A 231 11.30 18.06 9.23
N SER A 232 10.27 18.86 8.99
CA SER A 232 9.48 19.47 10.08
C SER A 232 8.76 18.42 10.94
N TRP A 233 8.31 17.32 10.33
CA TRP A 233 7.73 16.21 11.08
C TRP A 233 8.76 15.58 12.02
N ALA A 234 9.97 15.25 11.55
CA ALA A 234 11.02 14.64 12.38
C ALA A 234 11.43 15.56 13.54
N ALA A 235 11.65 16.84 13.24
CA ALA A 235 11.92 17.87 14.24
C ALA A 235 10.85 17.93 15.34
N ARG A 236 9.57 17.91 14.97
CA ARG A 236 8.47 18.05 15.94
C ARG A 236 8.23 16.79 16.78
N HIS A 237 8.38 15.61 16.20
CA HIS A 237 7.92 14.37 16.83
C HIS A 237 9.03 13.52 17.42
N LEU A 238 10.28 13.70 16.98
CA LEU A 238 11.40 12.88 17.45
C LEU A 238 12.35 13.67 18.36
N LEU A 239 12.54 14.97 18.09
CA LEU A 239 13.45 15.81 18.89
C LEU A 239 13.12 15.84 20.40
N PRO A 240 11.84 15.87 20.85
CA PRO A 240 11.53 15.88 22.29
C PRO A 240 12.09 14.67 23.05
N ASP A 241 12.34 13.57 22.34
CA ASP A 241 12.84 12.32 22.93
C ASP A 241 14.30 12.03 22.56
N VAL A 242 15.00 12.98 21.93
CA VAL A 242 16.45 12.89 21.71
C VAL A 242 17.15 13.24 23.03
N SER A 243 18.16 12.45 23.40
CA SER A 243 18.91 12.67 24.62
C SER A 243 19.72 13.98 24.57
N SER A 244 19.88 14.62 25.74
CA SER A 244 20.46 15.96 25.83
C SER A 244 21.89 16.06 25.31
N ASP A 245 22.65 14.97 25.36
CA ASP A 245 24.01 14.84 24.85
C ASP A 245 24.07 14.80 23.31
N GLU A 246 23.02 14.31 22.64
CA GLU A 246 22.95 14.26 21.18
C GLU A 246 22.34 15.54 20.56
N LEU A 247 21.58 16.32 21.34
CA LEU A 247 20.88 17.53 20.87
C LEU A 247 21.78 18.52 20.09
N PRO A 248 23.00 18.86 20.53
CA PRO A 248 23.84 19.80 19.80
C PRO A 248 24.11 19.39 18.36
N GLY A 249 24.34 18.09 18.11
CA GLY A 249 24.59 17.54 16.78
C GLY A 249 23.35 17.44 15.89
N VAL A 250 22.14 17.59 16.47
CA VAL A 250 20.86 17.52 15.77
C VAL A 250 20.31 18.92 15.46
N ILE A 251 20.46 19.87 16.40
CA ILE A 251 19.86 21.21 16.31
C ILE A 251 20.58 22.10 15.28
N GLU A 252 21.90 21.97 15.13
CA GLU A 252 22.65 22.87 14.23
C GLU A 252 22.17 22.82 12.76
N PRO A 253 21.96 21.64 12.14
CA PRO A 253 21.32 21.56 10.83
C PRO A 253 19.92 22.16 10.78
N MET A 254 19.12 21.97 11.84
CA MET A 254 17.74 22.44 11.92
C MET A 254 17.65 23.97 11.91
N LEU A 255 18.52 24.66 12.67
CA LEU A 255 18.56 26.12 12.72
C LEU A 255 18.91 26.76 11.37
N LYS A 256 19.68 26.05 10.54
CA LYS A 256 20.10 26.46 9.19
C LYS A 256 19.06 26.11 8.12
N ASP A 257 17.99 25.39 8.45
CA ASP A 257 16.98 24.97 7.48
C ASP A 257 16.26 26.16 6.84
N ARG A 258 15.98 26.06 5.54
CA ARG A 258 15.25 27.09 4.77
C ARG A 258 13.77 27.16 5.16
N PHE A 259 13.20 26.06 5.64
CA PHE A 259 11.80 25.95 5.99
C PHE A 259 11.57 26.31 7.46
N ARG A 260 10.89 27.45 7.69
CA ARG A 260 10.67 28.03 9.02
C ARG A 260 10.09 27.04 10.06
N PRO A 261 9.15 26.13 9.73
CA PRO A 261 8.64 25.13 10.68
C PRO A 261 9.63 24.07 11.15
N VAL A 262 10.84 23.99 10.58
CA VAL A 262 11.94 23.13 11.09
C VAL A 262 12.74 23.87 12.15
N ARG A 263 12.86 25.20 12.04
CA ARG A 263 13.60 26.06 12.97
C ARG A 263 12.85 26.40 14.27
N ARG A 264 11.62 25.90 14.43
CA ARG A 264 10.67 26.31 15.47
C ARG A 264 10.30 25.17 16.38
#